data_AF-C6VTC1-F1
#
_entry.id   AF-C6VTC1-F1
#
_cell.length_a   1.000
_cell.length_b   1.000
_cell.length_c   1.000
_cell.angle_alpha   90.00
_cell.angle_beta   90.00
_cell.angle_gamma   90.00
#
_symmetry.space_group_name_H-M   'P 1'
#
loop_
_entity.id
_entity.type
_entity.pdbx_description
1 polymer ?
#
loop_
_entity_poly.entity_id
_entity_poly.type
_entity_poly.pdbx_seq_one_letter_code
_entity_poly.pdbx_strand_id
1 'polypeptide(L)'
;MTHLKKCDTGKLCLFLVSILFPCSFLLAQDYQVTRQKALDKLDLTAFGNVLFMNAAATTPNEINYLKNVSSRSLIKATSVTAEEWHNLYERVCDADLRPADQHMPGLEELMETNPSKLTRHDTVPIGIMALKATYLTDRELRMNEAQKSAGKAVDISSYNGFNIVYAAALQQDIYQADVWFRLSQKYLITNQLTRISRISIDFGDGEGFEEYSGNEQLVHHRYKTTGKHAIIISFKIESKRYKFETYVNVRQLDRVVPAMEFRVSAPAFIVDSLTRNARRKF
;
A
#
# COMPACT_ATOMS: atom_id res chain seq x y z
N MET A 1 -28.44 -33.51 40.73
CA MET A 1 -28.53 -32.07 40.39
C MET A 1 -27.14 -31.46 40.53
N THR A 2 -26.42 -31.30 39.42
CA THR A 2 -25.10 -30.66 39.37
C THR A 2 -25.24 -29.33 38.63
N HIS A 3 -25.12 -28.23 39.37
CA HIS A 3 -25.10 -26.88 38.81
C HIS A 3 -23.72 -26.63 38.18
N LEU A 4 -23.66 -26.67 36.85
CA LEU A 4 -22.54 -26.10 36.09
C LEU A 4 -22.68 -24.58 36.08
N LYS A 5 -21.77 -23.88 36.77
CA LYS A 5 -21.59 -22.42 36.66
C LYS A 5 -21.28 -22.06 35.21
N LYS A 6 -22.15 -21.29 34.57
CA LYS A 6 -21.86 -20.62 33.29
C LYS A 6 -20.64 -19.73 33.48
N CYS A 7 -19.54 -20.08 32.81
CA CYS A 7 -18.33 -19.26 32.77
C CYS A 7 -18.57 -18.08 31.82
N ASP A 8 -18.37 -16.86 32.32
CA ASP A 8 -18.52 -15.58 31.63
C ASP A 8 -17.44 -15.41 30.55
N THR A 9 -17.60 -16.09 29.41
CA THR A 9 -16.67 -16.04 28.26
C THR A 9 -16.50 -14.63 27.68
N GLY A 10 -17.52 -13.76 27.79
CA GLY A 10 -17.46 -12.39 27.27
C GLY A 10 -16.46 -11.48 28.00
N LYS A 11 -16.23 -11.69 29.30
CA LYS A 11 -15.26 -10.89 30.08
C LYS A 11 -13.82 -11.27 29.79
N LEU A 12 -13.57 -12.55 29.46
CA LEU A 12 -12.25 -13.05 29.10
C LEU A 12 -11.77 -12.47 27.75
N CYS A 13 -12.67 -12.35 26.77
CA CYS A 13 -12.35 -11.75 25.46
C CYS A 13 -12.03 -10.26 25.56
N LEU A 14 -12.77 -9.50 26.37
CA LEU A 14 -12.46 -8.08 26.59
C LEU A 14 -11.13 -7.88 27.31
N PHE A 15 -10.80 -8.75 28.28
CA PHE A 15 -9.54 -8.68 29.02
C PHE A 15 -8.32 -9.00 28.12
N LEU A 16 -8.42 -10.02 27.26
CA LEU A 16 -7.40 -10.37 26.28
C LEU A 16 -7.14 -9.24 25.27
N VAL A 17 -8.19 -8.60 24.75
CA VAL A 17 -8.05 -7.44 23.86
C VAL A 17 -7.34 -6.28 24.56
N SER A 18 -7.66 -6.01 25.82
CA SER A 18 -7.00 -4.95 26.61
C SER A 18 -5.57 -5.24 27.04
N ILE A 19 -5.10 -6.50 27.03
CA ILE A 19 -3.68 -6.84 27.24
C ILE A 19 -2.91 -6.82 25.92
N LEU A 20 -3.53 -7.24 24.82
CA LEU A 20 -2.89 -7.31 23.51
C LEU A 20 -2.69 -5.93 22.87
N PHE A 21 -3.61 -4.99 23.11
CA PHE A 21 -3.50 -3.61 22.62
C PHE A 21 -2.24 -2.86 23.11
N PRO A 22 -1.95 -2.78 24.43
CA PRO A 22 -0.76 -2.08 24.91
C PRO A 22 0.55 -2.78 24.49
N CYS A 23 0.57 -4.11 24.39
CA CYS A 23 1.74 -4.85 23.93
C CYS A 23 2.10 -4.54 22.46
N SER A 24 1.10 -4.37 21.59
CA SER A 24 1.35 -4.05 20.18
C SER A 24 1.88 -2.63 19.99
N PHE A 25 1.42 -1.66 20.80
CA PHE A 25 1.99 -0.31 20.82
C PHE A 25 3.45 -0.27 21.30
N LEU A 26 3.78 -1.00 22.38
CA LEU A 26 5.15 -1.07 22.90
C LEU A 26 6.12 -1.69 21.88
N LEU A 27 5.72 -2.81 21.25
CA LEU A 27 6.54 -3.47 20.22
C LEU A 27 6.76 -2.61 18.97
N ALA A 28 5.74 -1.86 18.54
CA ALA A 28 5.85 -0.95 17.40
C ALA A 28 6.78 0.23 17.70
N GLN A 29 6.70 0.79 18.91
CA GLN A 29 7.58 1.88 19.35
C GLN A 29 9.03 1.42 19.47
N ASP A 30 9.27 0.24 20.04
CA ASP A 30 10.60 -0.35 20.15
C ASP A 30 11.21 -0.67 18.77
N TYR A 31 10.39 -1.11 17.81
CA TYR A 31 10.83 -1.32 16.43
C TYR A 31 11.31 -0.02 15.79
N GLN A 32 10.51 1.05 15.84
CA GLN A 32 10.88 2.33 15.21
C GLN A 32 12.14 2.93 15.83
N VAL A 33 12.29 2.86 17.17
CA VAL A 33 13.51 3.33 17.86
C VAL A 33 14.72 2.49 17.46
N THR A 34 14.58 1.18 17.37
CA THR A 34 15.68 0.27 16.98
C THR A 34 16.07 0.48 15.53
N ARG A 35 15.08 0.63 14.64
CA ARG A 35 15.27 0.97 13.23
C ARG A 35 16.03 2.29 13.09
N GLN A 36 15.58 3.34 13.76
CA GLN A 36 16.24 4.64 13.70
C GLN A 36 17.70 4.56 14.19
N LYS A 37 17.95 3.89 15.33
CA LYS A 37 19.32 3.66 15.83
C LYS A 37 20.21 2.89 14.85
N ALA A 38 19.65 1.98 14.06
CA ALA A 38 20.40 1.28 13.03
C ALA A 38 20.71 2.20 11.84
N LEU A 39 19.73 2.99 11.39
CA LEU A 39 19.92 3.97 10.31
C LEU A 39 20.90 5.08 10.68
N ASP A 40 20.90 5.52 11.93
CA ASP A 40 21.81 6.55 12.45
C ASP A 40 23.29 6.14 12.37
N LYS A 41 23.59 4.85 12.24
CA LYS A 41 24.95 4.33 12.05
C LYS A 41 25.43 4.36 10.59
N LEU A 42 24.52 4.61 9.65
CA LEU A 42 24.79 4.57 8.22
C LEU A 42 24.91 5.98 7.64
N ASP A 43 25.76 6.15 6.64
CA ASP A 43 25.77 7.36 5.81
C ASP A 43 24.77 7.15 4.68
N LEU A 44 23.63 7.85 4.80
CA LEU A 44 22.51 7.76 3.87
C LEU A 44 22.36 9.01 3.00
N THR A 45 23.24 10.00 3.17
CA THR A 45 23.09 11.36 2.61
C THR A 45 23.07 11.37 1.08
N ALA A 46 23.80 10.48 0.44
CA ALA A 46 23.89 10.40 -1.01
C ALA A 46 22.83 9.47 -1.66
N PHE A 47 21.90 8.87 -0.91
CA PHE A 47 20.79 8.11 -1.53
C PHE A 47 19.72 9.01 -2.15
N GLY A 48 19.61 10.28 -1.74
CA GLY A 48 18.73 11.27 -2.35
C GLY A 48 17.28 10.78 -2.49
N ASN A 49 16.82 10.64 -3.74
CA ASN A 49 15.46 10.17 -4.06
C ASN A 49 15.34 8.64 -4.18
N VAL A 50 16.40 7.87 -3.95
CA VAL A 50 16.39 6.40 -4.06
C VAL A 50 15.90 5.79 -2.76
N LEU A 51 14.99 4.82 -2.86
CA LEU A 51 14.50 4.09 -1.69
C LEU A 51 15.59 3.22 -1.09
N PHE A 52 15.70 3.23 0.25
CA PHE A 52 16.66 2.41 0.99
C PHE A 52 15.98 1.21 1.61
N MET A 53 15.94 0.09 0.88
CA MET A 53 15.11 -1.06 1.26
C MET A 53 15.59 -1.81 2.51
N ASN A 54 16.81 -1.58 2.98
CA ASN A 54 17.25 -2.09 4.28
C ASN A 54 16.49 -1.43 5.46
N ALA A 55 15.84 -0.29 5.24
CA ALA A 55 14.97 0.35 6.23
C ALA A 55 13.55 -0.25 6.28
N ALA A 56 13.17 -1.04 5.28
CA ALA A 56 11.87 -1.69 5.21
C ALA A 56 11.87 -3.08 5.84
N ALA A 57 10.70 -3.54 6.27
CA ALA A 57 10.50 -4.92 6.73
C ALA A 57 10.47 -5.90 5.52
N THR A 58 11.65 -6.29 5.04
CA THR A 58 11.84 -7.15 3.85
C THR A 58 12.79 -8.31 4.14
N THR A 59 12.72 -9.37 3.31
CA THR A 59 13.68 -10.48 3.33
C THR A 59 14.62 -10.43 2.12
N PRO A 60 15.83 -11.05 2.17
CA PRO A 60 16.69 -11.17 1.00
C PRO A 60 16.03 -11.88 -0.19
N ASN A 61 15.20 -12.89 0.07
CA ASN A 61 14.47 -13.62 -0.97
C ASN A 61 13.50 -12.71 -1.73
N GLU A 62 12.81 -11.85 -1.00
CA GLU A 62 11.91 -10.87 -1.57
C GLU A 62 12.67 -9.81 -2.39
N ILE A 63 13.79 -9.30 -1.88
CA ILE A 63 14.64 -8.38 -2.64
C ILE A 63 15.11 -9.01 -3.94
N ASN A 64 15.51 -10.29 -3.91
CA ASN A 64 15.89 -11.02 -5.11
C ASN A 64 14.71 -11.17 -6.08
N TYR A 65 13.50 -11.42 -5.57
CA TYR A 65 12.29 -11.44 -6.39
C TYR A 65 12.05 -10.08 -7.07
N LEU A 66 12.08 -8.97 -6.33
CA LEU A 66 11.90 -7.62 -6.88
C LEU A 66 12.97 -7.27 -7.94
N LYS A 67 14.23 -7.64 -7.69
CA LYS A 67 15.32 -7.50 -8.67
C LYS A 67 15.05 -8.32 -9.94
N ASN A 68 14.51 -9.53 -9.80
CA ASN A 68 14.18 -10.40 -10.94
C ASN A 68 12.99 -9.89 -11.76
N VAL A 69 12.00 -9.27 -11.13
CA VAL A 69 10.86 -8.63 -11.80
C VAL A 69 11.32 -7.44 -12.63
N SER A 70 12.26 -6.62 -12.13
CA SER A 70 12.72 -5.42 -12.83
C SER A 70 13.84 -5.64 -13.86
N SER A 71 14.60 -6.73 -13.75
CA SER A 71 15.76 -6.98 -14.61
C SER A 71 15.38 -7.19 -16.07
N ARG A 72 14.18 -7.73 -16.35
CA ARG A 72 13.74 -8.15 -17.70
C ARG A 72 12.36 -7.62 -18.06
N SER A 73 12.06 -7.60 -19.36
CA SER A 73 10.68 -7.42 -19.82
C SER A 73 9.84 -8.63 -19.39
N LEU A 74 8.67 -8.36 -18.83
CA LEU A 74 7.70 -9.38 -18.46
C LEU A 74 6.88 -9.76 -19.69
N ILE A 75 7.32 -10.82 -20.38
CA ILE A 75 6.60 -11.38 -21.54
C ILE A 75 5.28 -12.02 -21.07
N LYS A 76 5.32 -12.71 -19.92
CA LYS A 76 4.15 -13.26 -19.22
C LYS A 76 3.74 -12.36 -18.07
N ALA A 77 2.44 -12.27 -17.82
CA ALA A 77 1.91 -11.48 -16.71
C ALA A 77 2.33 -12.10 -15.37
N THR A 78 2.71 -11.25 -14.42
CA THR A 78 3.00 -11.64 -13.05
C THR A 78 1.78 -11.37 -12.19
N SER A 79 1.31 -12.36 -11.42
CA SER A 79 0.13 -12.20 -10.57
C SER A 79 0.42 -11.24 -9.40
N VAL A 80 -0.47 -10.27 -9.19
CA VAL A 80 -0.41 -9.28 -8.12
C VAL A 80 -1.84 -8.97 -7.66
N THR A 81 -2.12 -9.29 -6.40
CA THR A 81 -3.36 -8.91 -5.70
C THR A 81 -3.30 -7.47 -5.20
N ALA A 82 -4.46 -6.89 -4.89
CA ALA A 82 -4.52 -5.58 -4.25
C ALA A 82 -3.77 -5.59 -2.90
N GLU A 83 -3.97 -6.64 -2.11
CA GLU A 83 -3.29 -6.84 -0.82
C GLU A 83 -1.76 -6.88 -0.96
N GLU A 84 -1.23 -7.65 -1.92
CA GLU A 84 0.21 -7.69 -2.19
C GLU A 84 0.75 -6.31 -2.61
N TRP A 85 -0.03 -5.56 -3.40
CA TRP A 85 0.33 -4.18 -3.76
C TRP A 85 0.36 -3.28 -2.52
N HIS A 86 -0.66 -3.32 -1.65
CA HIS A 86 -0.72 -2.51 -0.42
C HIS A 86 0.41 -2.86 0.55
N ASN A 87 0.64 -4.15 0.78
CA ASN A 87 1.71 -4.62 1.67
C ASN A 87 3.09 -4.19 1.16
N LEU A 88 3.32 -4.22 -0.16
CA LEU A 88 4.56 -3.69 -0.73
C LEU A 88 4.62 -2.16 -0.60
N TYR A 89 3.51 -1.46 -0.84
CA TYR A 89 3.45 -0.01 -0.73
C TYR A 89 3.81 0.50 0.67
N GLU A 90 3.23 -0.08 1.73
CA GLU A 90 3.55 0.30 3.11
C GLU A 90 5.04 0.14 3.43
N ARG A 91 5.64 -0.96 2.98
CA ARG A 91 7.08 -1.22 3.16
C ARG A 91 7.95 -0.28 2.35
N VAL A 92 7.48 0.15 1.19
CA VAL A 92 8.16 1.16 0.38
C VAL A 92 8.08 2.53 1.07
N CYS A 93 6.98 2.86 1.73
CA CYS A 93 6.91 4.05 2.59
C CYS A 93 7.91 3.97 3.76
N ASP A 94 8.11 2.79 4.36
CA ASP A 94 9.18 2.59 5.35
C ASP A 94 10.59 2.71 4.75
N ALA A 95 10.77 2.41 3.46
CA ALA A 95 12.05 2.57 2.75
C ALA A 95 12.31 4.01 2.30
N ASP A 96 11.30 4.89 2.41
CA ASP A 96 11.39 6.28 2.02
C ASP A 96 12.02 7.11 3.14
N LEU A 97 13.25 7.56 2.92
CA LEU A 97 14.03 8.33 3.89
C LEU A 97 14.17 9.81 3.50
N ARG A 98 13.32 10.27 2.57
CA ARG A 98 13.29 11.68 2.16
C ARG A 98 12.81 12.58 3.32
N PRO A 99 12.90 13.90 3.18
CA PRO A 99 12.23 14.81 4.11
C PRO A 99 10.70 14.61 4.13
N ALA A 100 10.05 14.89 5.26
CA ALA A 100 8.62 14.62 5.47
C ALA A 100 7.69 15.31 4.46
N ASP A 101 8.07 16.48 3.93
CA ASP A 101 7.35 17.21 2.89
C ASP A 101 7.46 16.57 1.48
N GLN A 102 8.35 15.60 1.33
CA GLN A 102 8.63 14.87 0.10
C GLN A 102 8.34 13.36 0.21
N HIS A 103 7.84 12.92 1.37
CA HIS A 103 7.44 11.54 1.59
C HIS A 103 6.33 11.12 0.64
N MET A 104 6.29 9.82 0.36
CA MET A 104 5.12 9.22 -0.28
C MET A 104 3.86 9.44 0.59
N PRO A 105 2.68 9.63 -0.04
CA PRO A 105 1.45 9.78 0.71
C PRO A 105 1.15 8.53 1.57
N GLY A 106 0.35 8.69 2.62
CA GLY A 106 -0.15 7.53 3.37
C GLY A 106 -1.06 6.65 2.52
N LEU A 107 -1.16 5.35 2.84
CA LEU A 107 -2.08 4.44 2.14
C LEU A 107 -3.54 4.91 2.28
N GLU A 108 -3.89 5.47 3.44
CA GLU A 108 -5.18 6.08 3.75
C GLU A 108 -5.52 7.27 2.87
N GLU A 109 -4.51 7.96 2.32
CA GLU A 109 -4.76 9.03 1.36
C GLU A 109 -5.08 8.45 -0.02
N LEU A 110 -4.50 7.31 -0.37
CA LEU A 110 -4.74 6.67 -1.66
C LEU A 110 -6.09 5.97 -1.70
N MET A 111 -6.49 5.34 -0.60
CA MET A 111 -7.59 4.39 -0.59
C MET A 111 -8.72 4.74 0.36
N GLU A 112 -9.95 4.50 -0.11
CA GLU A 112 -11.11 4.51 0.77
C GLU A 112 -11.19 3.17 1.50
N THR A 113 -11.08 3.20 2.82
CA THR A 113 -11.18 2.00 3.67
C THR A 113 -12.55 1.82 4.29
N ASN A 114 -13.45 2.82 4.19
CA ASN A 114 -14.78 2.75 4.75
C ASN A 114 -15.68 1.82 3.93
N PRO A 115 -16.16 0.69 4.49
CA PRO A 115 -16.99 -0.28 3.77
C PRO A 115 -18.30 0.32 3.21
N SER A 116 -18.88 1.30 3.93
CA SER A 116 -20.12 1.96 3.51
C SER A 116 -19.93 2.85 2.28
N LYS A 117 -18.72 3.35 2.05
CA LYS A 117 -18.35 4.10 0.85
C LYS A 117 -17.89 3.17 -0.26
N LEU A 118 -17.10 2.13 0.04
CA LEU A 118 -16.65 1.12 -0.93
C LEU A 118 -17.81 0.42 -1.64
N THR A 119 -18.90 0.12 -0.94
CA THR A 119 -20.12 -0.46 -1.53
C THR A 119 -20.93 0.53 -2.39
N ARG A 120 -20.66 1.83 -2.25
CA ARG A 120 -21.33 2.90 -3.01
C ARG A 120 -20.46 3.44 -4.15
N HIS A 121 -19.15 3.23 -4.08
CA HIS A 121 -18.18 3.60 -5.10
C HIS A 121 -18.18 2.55 -6.22
N ASP A 122 -18.41 3.06 -7.42
CA ASP A 122 -18.30 2.35 -8.69
C ASP A 122 -16.91 2.48 -9.30
N THR A 123 -15.96 3.07 -8.55
CA THR A 123 -14.65 3.44 -9.04
C THR A 123 -13.58 2.52 -8.47
N VAL A 124 -12.85 1.81 -9.34
CA VAL A 124 -11.71 0.96 -8.97
C VAL A 124 -10.41 1.67 -9.33
N PRO A 125 -9.59 2.08 -8.35
CA PRO A 125 -8.28 2.65 -8.64
C PRO A 125 -7.31 1.62 -9.24
N ILE A 126 -6.49 2.04 -10.19
CA ILE A 126 -5.36 1.24 -10.68
C ILE A 126 -4.07 1.82 -10.10
N GLY A 127 -3.41 1.07 -9.22
CA GLY A 127 -2.14 1.44 -8.62
C GLY A 127 -0.97 0.95 -9.45
N ILE A 128 0.01 1.83 -9.70
CA ILE A 128 1.25 1.49 -10.38
C ILE A 128 2.42 2.01 -9.53
N MET A 129 3.34 1.11 -9.17
CA MET A 129 4.62 1.47 -8.56
C MET A 129 5.72 1.35 -9.61
N ALA A 130 6.56 2.38 -9.71
CA ALA A 130 7.72 2.45 -10.57
C ALA A 130 8.84 3.21 -9.86
N LEU A 131 9.60 2.50 -9.02
CA LEU A 131 10.46 3.11 -8.01
C LEU A 131 11.91 2.64 -8.13
N LYS A 132 12.87 3.55 -8.03
CA LYS A 132 14.29 3.24 -7.84
C LYS A 132 14.55 2.88 -6.39
N ALA A 133 15.23 1.77 -6.17
CA ALA A 133 15.56 1.27 -4.85
C ALA A 133 17.01 0.75 -4.80
N THR A 134 17.57 0.74 -3.60
CA THR A 134 18.85 0.08 -3.29
C THR A 134 18.66 -0.82 -2.07
N TYR A 135 19.34 -1.96 -2.08
CA TYR A 135 19.43 -2.87 -0.95
C TYR A 135 20.88 -3.32 -0.81
N LEU A 136 21.48 -2.98 0.33
CA LEU A 136 22.83 -3.32 0.70
C LEU A 136 22.88 -4.70 1.34
N THR A 137 23.88 -5.48 0.94
CA THR A 137 24.28 -6.71 1.63
C THR A 137 24.87 -6.39 3.01
N ASP A 138 24.93 -7.38 3.89
CA ASP A 138 25.56 -7.24 5.21
C ASP A 138 27.00 -6.72 5.13
N ARG A 139 27.74 -7.12 4.09
CA ARG A 139 29.10 -6.62 3.84
C ARG A 139 29.08 -5.13 3.51
N GLU A 140 28.21 -4.70 2.61
CA GLU A 140 28.09 -3.29 2.21
C GLU A 140 27.61 -2.41 3.38
N LEU A 141 26.67 -2.91 4.20
CA LEU A 141 26.24 -2.24 5.43
C LEU A 141 27.39 -2.01 6.41
N ARG A 142 28.18 -3.05 6.69
CA ARG A 142 29.35 -2.94 7.58
C ARG A 142 30.41 -1.98 7.02
N MET A 143 30.61 -1.99 5.70
CA MET A 143 31.54 -1.07 5.04
C MET A 143 31.05 0.38 5.16
N ASN A 144 29.75 0.62 4.95
CA ASN A 144 29.13 1.94 5.10
C ASN A 144 29.28 2.45 6.55
N GLU A 145 28.94 1.63 7.55
CA GLU A 145 29.08 1.96 8.97
C GLU A 145 30.54 2.28 9.34
N ALA A 146 31.49 1.47 8.87
CA ALA A 146 32.92 1.69 9.11
C ALA A 146 33.43 2.99 8.48
N GLN A 147 33.00 3.30 7.25
CA GLN A 147 33.38 4.54 6.56
C GLN A 147 32.81 5.78 7.25
N LYS A 148 31.52 5.76 7.63
CA LYS A 148 30.91 6.84 8.42
C LYS A 148 31.63 7.06 9.75
N SER A 149 31.90 5.98 10.48
CA SER A 149 32.62 6.04 11.76
C SER A 149 34.04 6.59 11.61
N ALA A 150 34.67 6.41 10.46
CA ALA A 150 35.98 6.96 10.11
C ALA A 150 35.92 8.38 9.52
N GLY A 151 34.74 8.99 9.40
CA GLY A 151 34.56 10.31 8.78
C GLY A 151 34.85 10.34 7.27
N LYS A 152 34.83 9.18 6.60
CA LYS A 152 35.04 9.07 5.16
C LYS A 152 33.70 9.10 4.43
N ALA A 153 33.64 9.83 3.32
CA ALA A 153 32.48 9.81 2.44
C ALA A 153 32.26 8.39 1.89
N VAL A 154 31.02 7.91 1.97
CA VAL A 154 30.64 6.63 1.38
C VAL A 154 30.42 6.82 -0.12
N ASP A 155 31.06 5.97 -0.94
CA ASP A 155 30.78 5.91 -2.36
C ASP A 155 29.53 5.07 -2.65
N ILE A 156 28.38 5.75 -2.65
CA ILE A 156 27.07 5.15 -2.90
C ILE A 156 26.90 4.73 -4.36
N SER A 157 27.70 5.28 -5.29
CA SER A 157 27.64 4.89 -6.71
C SER A 157 28.08 3.45 -6.95
N SER A 158 28.84 2.88 -6.01
CA SER A 158 29.25 1.48 -6.03
C SER A 158 28.11 0.50 -5.73
N TYR A 159 26.99 0.97 -5.16
CA TYR A 159 25.88 0.10 -4.80
C TYR A 159 24.93 -0.15 -5.97
N ASN A 160 24.57 -1.43 -6.13
CA ASN A 160 23.68 -1.86 -7.19
C ASN A 160 22.22 -1.49 -6.87
N GLY A 161 21.72 -0.47 -7.54
CA GLY A 161 20.30 -0.14 -7.56
C GLY A 161 19.47 -1.12 -8.39
N PHE A 162 18.18 -1.17 -8.11
CA PHE A 162 17.18 -1.92 -8.88
C PHE A 162 15.86 -1.14 -8.93
N ASN A 163 14.92 -1.57 -9.77
CA ASN A 163 13.59 -0.97 -9.81
C ASN A 163 12.58 -1.86 -9.10
N ILE A 164 11.62 -1.26 -8.39
CA ILE A 164 10.41 -1.91 -7.91
C ILE A 164 9.32 -1.52 -8.89
N VAL A 165 8.78 -2.51 -9.60
CA VAL A 165 7.75 -2.30 -10.62
C VAL A 165 6.58 -3.23 -10.35
N TYR A 166 5.40 -2.67 -10.07
CA TYR A 166 4.18 -3.40 -9.71
C TYR A 166 2.96 -2.67 -10.27
N ALA A 167 1.90 -3.40 -10.62
CA ALA A 167 0.59 -2.80 -10.86
C ALA A 167 -0.55 -3.72 -10.46
N ALA A 168 -1.64 -3.14 -9.96
CA ALA A 168 -2.84 -3.86 -9.56
C ALA A 168 -4.09 -2.98 -9.60
N ALA A 169 -5.25 -3.60 -9.69
CA ALA A 169 -6.51 -2.98 -9.32
C ALA A 169 -6.57 -2.97 -7.79
N LEU A 170 -6.71 -1.79 -7.19
CA LEU A 170 -6.60 -1.63 -5.73
C LEU A 170 -7.87 -2.03 -4.98
N GLN A 171 -8.94 -2.34 -5.70
CA GLN A 171 -10.18 -2.88 -5.14
C GLN A 171 -10.55 -4.16 -5.88
N GLN A 172 -10.60 -5.27 -5.16
CA GLN A 172 -10.89 -6.58 -5.74
C GLN A 172 -12.37 -6.93 -5.74
N ASP A 173 -13.14 -6.50 -4.74
CA ASP A 173 -14.58 -6.77 -4.70
C ASP A 173 -15.36 -5.57 -5.23
N ILE A 174 -16.17 -5.79 -6.25
CA ILE A 174 -17.05 -4.78 -6.84
C ILE A 174 -18.50 -5.28 -6.79
N TYR A 175 -19.41 -4.36 -6.48
CA TYR A 175 -20.82 -4.67 -6.20
C TYR A 175 -21.75 -4.21 -7.33
N GLN A 176 -21.27 -4.18 -8.57
CA GLN A 176 -22.06 -3.95 -9.79
C GLN A 176 -21.22 -4.29 -11.02
N ALA A 177 -21.87 -4.52 -12.16
CA ALA A 177 -21.21 -4.77 -13.44
C ALA A 177 -20.61 -3.50 -14.06
N ASP A 178 -21.31 -2.36 -13.94
CA ASP A 178 -20.86 -1.07 -14.45
C ASP A 178 -19.82 -0.46 -13.51
N VAL A 179 -18.57 -0.33 -13.97
CA VAL A 179 -17.43 0.09 -13.14
C VAL A 179 -16.61 1.14 -13.89
N TRP A 180 -16.02 2.06 -13.13
CA TRP A 180 -15.06 3.04 -13.60
C TRP A 180 -13.67 2.72 -13.08
N PHE A 181 -12.73 2.39 -13.94
CA PHE A 181 -11.34 2.25 -13.56
C PHE A 181 -10.66 3.62 -13.57
N ARG A 182 -10.10 4.03 -12.42
CA ARG A 182 -9.43 5.33 -12.28
C ARG A 182 -7.93 5.17 -12.51
N LEU A 183 -7.44 5.78 -13.59
CA LEU A 183 -6.03 6.05 -13.80
C LEU A 183 -5.77 7.48 -13.33
N SER A 184 -4.88 7.65 -12.35
CA SER A 184 -4.55 8.97 -11.80
C SER A 184 -3.07 9.05 -11.49
N GLN A 185 -2.50 10.25 -11.57
CA GLN A 185 -1.14 10.51 -11.09
C GLN A 185 -1.00 10.22 -9.59
N LYS A 186 -2.10 10.32 -8.82
CA LYS A 186 -2.13 9.95 -7.41
C LYS A 186 -1.81 8.46 -7.18
N TYR A 187 -2.18 7.60 -8.11
CA TYR A 187 -1.96 6.15 -8.04
C TYR A 187 -0.69 5.69 -8.78
N LEU A 188 0.04 6.64 -9.38
CA LEU A 188 1.33 6.41 -10.00
C LEU A 188 2.44 6.78 -9.00
N ILE A 189 2.91 5.78 -8.27
CA ILE A 189 3.93 5.95 -7.24
C ILE A 189 5.30 5.84 -7.90
N THR A 190 5.99 6.98 -8.01
CA THR A 190 7.34 7.03 -8.61
C THR A 190 8.25 8.03 -7.90
N ASN A 191 9.54 7.72 -7.89
CA ASN A 191 10.65 8.59 -7.47
C ASN A 191 11.65 8.78 -8.63
N GLN A 192 11.24 8.43 -9.85
CA GLN A 192 11.98 8.60 -11.09
C GLN A 192 11.28 9.61 -12.00
N LEU A 193 12.05 10.28 -12.88
CA LEU A 193 11.50 11.18 -13.88
C LEU A 193 10.86 10.45 -15.07
N THR A 194 10.98 9.12 -15.14
CA THR A 194 10.49 8.33 -16.27
C THR A 194 8.97 8.25 -16.25
N ARG A 195 8.33 9.04 -17.11
CA ARG A 195 6.88 9.10 -17.23
C ARG A 195 6.34 7.87 -17.95
N ILE A 196 5.40 7.18 -17.31
CA ILE A 196 4.56 6.17 -17.97
C ILE A 196 3.57 6.92 -18.87
N SER A 197 3.77 6.86 -20.19
CA SER A 197 2.95 7.62 -21.14
C SER A 197 1.69 6.88 -21.59
N ARG A 198 1.74 5.55 -21.62
CA ARG A 198 0.62 4.68 -22.02
C ARG A 198 0.50 3.47 -21.10
N ILE A 199 -0.74 3.12 -20.81
CA ILE A 199 -1.14 1.96 -20.03
C ILE A 199 -2.12 1.17 -20.88
N SER A 200 -1.85 -0.11 -21.13
CA SER A 200 -2.76 -1.02 -21.80
C SER A 200 -3.45 -1.91 -20.75
N ILE A 201 -4.76 -2.06 -20.81
CA ILE A 201 -5.52 -2.90 -19.89
C ILE A 201 -6.36 -3.89 -20.68
N ASP A 202 -6.32 -5.15 -20.28
CA ASP A 202 -7.27 -6.19 -20.69
C ASP A 202 -8.15 -6.49 -19.47
N PHE A 203 -9.47 -6.34 -19.60
CA PHE A 203 -10.41 -6.52 -18.49
C PHE A 203 -10.86 -7.96 -18.28
N GLY A 204 -10.37 -8.91 -19.10
CA GLY A 204 -10.62 -10.34 -18.94
C GLY A 204 -11.96 -10.82 -19.50
N ASP A 205 -12.59 -10.02 -20.37
CA ASP A 205 -13.89 -10.30 -20.98
C ASP A 205 -13.79 -10.85 -22.43
N GLY A 206 -12.56 -11.00 -22.93
CA GLY A 206 -12.28 -11.50 -24.28
C GLY A 206 -12.14 -10.40 -25.34
N GLU A 207 -12.27 -9.12 -24.98
CA GLU A 207 -12.13 -8.00 -25.91
C GLU A 207 -10.65 -7.60 -26.12
N GLY A 208 -9.75 -8.06 -25.24
CA GLY A 208 -8.31 -7.90 -25.34
C GLY A 208 -7.81 -6.59 -24.74
N PHE A 209 -6.66 -6.10 -25.21
CA PHE A 209 -6.03 -4.89 -24.66
C PHE A 209 -6.60 -3.62 -25.28
N GLU A 210 -7.05 -2.72 -24.42
CA GLU A 210 -7.31 -1.32 -24.74
C GLU A 210 -6.15 -0.43 -24.27
N GLU A 211 -5.81 0.62 -25.01
CA GLU A 211 -4.74 1.57 -24.64
C GLU A 211 -5.31 2.87 -24.08
N TYR A 212 -4.77 3.28 -22.94
CA TYR A 212 -5.09 4.51 -22.23
C TYR A 212 -3.87 5.39 -22.06
N SER A 213 -4.10 6.70 -21.94
CA SER A 213 -3.03 7.62 -21.59
C SER A 213 -2.51 7.35 -20.17
N GLY A 214 -1.30 7.75 -19.83
CA GLY A 214 -0.82 7.71 -18.44
C GLY A 214 -1.40 8.82 -17.54
N ASN A 215 -2.29 9.67 -18.06
CA ASN A 215 -2.85 10.82 -17.35
C ASN A 215 -4.17 10.49 -16.64
N GLU A 216 -4.66 11.44 -15.85
CA GLU A 216 -5.96 11.37 -15.18
C GLU A 216 -7.07 11.01 -16.19
N GLN A 217 -7.70 9.85 -15.99
CA GLN A 217 -8.89 9.46 -16.72
C GLN A 217 -9.70 8.41 -15.96
N LEU A 218 -11.00 8.38 -16.22
CA LEU A 218 -11.91 7.34 -15.79
C LEU A 218 -12.26 6.49 -17.00
N VAL A 219 -12.03 5.18 -16.89
CA VAL A 219 -12.32 4.21 -17.94
C VAL A 219 -13.58 3.46 -17.55
N HIS A 220 -14.65 3.63 -18.31
CA HIS A 220 -15.88 2.86 -18.11
C HIS A 220 -15.69 1.44 -18.64
N HIS A 221 -16.15 0.46 -17.87
CA HIS A 221 -16.23 -0.92 -18.31
C HIS A 221 -17.46 -1.59 -17.69
N ARG A 222 -18.11 -2.49 -18.44
CA ARG A 222 -19.28 -3.24 -17.97
C ARG A 222 -19.06 -4.75 -18.08
N TYR A 223 -18.98 -5.42 -16.93
CA TYR A 223 -18.86 -6.88 -16.87
C TYR A 223 -20.17 -7.58 -17.25
N LYS A 224 -20.08 -8.61 -18.10
CA LYS A 224 -21.25 -9.39 -18.57
C LYS A 224 -21.69 -10.47 -17.57
N THR A 225 -20.80 -10.91 -16.68
CA THR A 225 -21.04 -12.01 -15.74
C THR A 225 -20.50 -11.69 -14.33
N THR A 226 -21.09 -12.33 -13.32
CA THR A 226 -20.58 -12.29 -11.94
C THR A 226 -19.40 -13.23 -11.77
N GLY A 227 -18.59 -13.00 -10.73
CA GLY A 227 -17.45 -13.83 -10.36
C GLY A 227 -16.11 -13.16 -10.60
N LYS A 228 -15.04 -13.95 -10.55
CA LYS A 228 -13.66 -13.48 -10.66
C LYS A 228 -13.28 -13.24 -12.13
N HIS A 229 -12.90 -12.02 -12.45
CA HIS A 229 -12.38 -11.58 -13.75
C HIS A 229 -10.91 -11.20 -13.60
N ALA A 230 -10.05 -11.81 -14.41
CA ALA A 230 -8.64 -11.48 -14.42
C ALA A 230 -8.41 -10.20 -15.24
N ILE A 231 -7.72 -9.22 -14.66
CA ILE A 231 -7.37 -7.98 -15.35
C ILE A 231 -5.87 -7.99 -15.61
N ILE A 232 -5.44 -7.72 -16.84
CA ILE A 232 -4.02 -7.62 -17.19
C ILE A 232 -3.66 -6.16 -17.45
N ILE A 233 -2.78 -5.61 -16.64
CA ILE A 233 -2.26 -4.25 -16.77
C ILE A 233 -0.86 -4.33 -17.38
N SER A 234 -0.65 -3.60 -18.48
CA SER A 234 0.60 -3.58 -19.23
C SER A 234 1.08 -2.16 -19.47
N PHE A 235 2.35 -1.89 -19.23
CA PHE A 235 2.94 -0.57 -19.52
C PHE A 235 4.42 -0.72 -19.86
N LYS A 236 5.04 0.37 -20.32
CA LYS A 236 6.47 0.43 -20.62
C LYS A 236 7.15 1.45 -19.74
N ILE A 237 8.33 1.08 -19.24
CA ILE A 237 9.29 2.00 -18.64
C ILE A 237 10.57 1.83 -19.44
N GLU A 238 11.07 2.93 -20.01
CA GLU A 238 12.19 2.92 -20.97
C GLU A 238 11.91 1.94 -22.14
N SER A 239 12.78 0.96 -22.36
CA SER A 239 12.63 -0.07 -23.39
C SER A 239 11.96 -1.36 -22.89
N LYS A 240 11.63 -1.44 -21.58
CA LYS A 240 11.11 -2.66 -20.95
C LYS A 240 9.59 -2.61 -20.87
N ARG A 241 8.95 -3.73 -21.22
CA ARG A 241 7.51 -3.93 -21.06
C ARG A 241 7.24 -4.72 -19.78
N TYR A 242 6.30 -4.25 -19.00
CA TYR A 242 5.82 -4.89 -17.78
C TYR A 242 4.37 -5.32 -17.97
N LYS A 243 4.02 -6.47 -17.41
CA LYS A 243 2.67 -7.05 -17.44
C LYS A 243 2.35 -7.62 -16.06
N PHE A 244 1.25 -7.18 -15.47
CA PHE A 244 0.76 -7.66 -14.19
C PHE A 244 -0.67 -8.16 -14.35
N GLU A 245 -0.95 -9.33 -13.81
CA GLU A 245 -2.29 -9.90 -13.73
C GLU A 245 -2.83 -9.66 -12.33
N THR A 246 -4.00 -9.04 -12.26
CA THR A 246 -4.75 -8.85 -11.02
C THR A 246 -6.16 -9.37 -11.24
N TYR A 247 -7.08 -9.12 -10.31
CA TYR A 247 -8.47 -9.49 -10.54
C TYR A 247 -9.43 -8.54 -9.86
N VAL A 248 -10.64 -8.50 -10.41
CA VAL A 248 -11.83 -8.02 -9.73
C VAL A 248 -12.83 -9.16 -9.64
N ASN A 249 -13.70 -9.08 -8.65
CA ASN A 249 -14.71 -10.07 -8.33
C ASN A 249 -16.06 -9.37 -8.32
N VAL A 250 -16.83 -9.61 -9.38
CA VAL A 250 -18.15 -9.01 -9.60
C VAL A 250 -19.15 -9.75 -8.74
N ARG A 251 -19.59 -9.11 -7.65
CA ARG A 251 -20.53 -9.69 -6.68
C ARG A 251 -21.97 -9.68 -7.20
N GLN A 252 -22.34 -8.70 -8.01
CA GLN A 252 -23.66 -8.56 -8.62
C GLN A 252 -23.56 -7.77 -9.93
N LEU A 253 -24.49 -8.01 -10.86
CA LEU A 253 -24.54 -7.26 -12.13
C LEU A 253 -25.24 -5.93 -11.96
N ASP A 254 -26.42 -5.95 -11.35
CA ASP A 254 -27.20 -4.75 -11.10
C ASP A 254 -27.03 -4.31 -9.64
N ARG A 255 -26.95 -3.01 -9.44
CA ARG A 255 -26.92 -2.43 -8.10
C ARG A 255 -28.29 -2.56 -7.45
N VAL A 256 -28.36 -3.30 -6.35
CA VAL A 256 -29.53 -3.25 -5.46
C VAL A 256 -29.50 -1.93 -4.69
N VAL A 257 -30.27 -0.93 -5.13
CA VAL A 257 -30.48 0.30 -4.36
C VAL A 257 -31.26 -0.08 -3.10
N PRO A 258 -30.75 0.19 -1.89
CA PRO A 258 -31.48 -0.12 -0.68
C PRO A 258 -32.81 0.62 -0.70
N ALA A 259 -33.91 -0.12 -0.52
CA ALA A 259 -35.27 0.44 -0.55
C ALA A 259 -35.54 1.48 0.56
N MET A 260 -34.65 1.59 1.54
CA MET A 260 -34.75 2.55 2.64
C MET A 260 -33.35 2.94 3.14
N GLU A 261 -33.02 4.22 3.13
CA GLU A 261 -31.87 4.78 3.86
C GLU A 261 -32.34 5.31 5.21
N PHE A 262 -31.92 4.68 6.31
CA PHE A 262 -32.20 5.20 7.65
C PHE A 262 -31.19 6.29 8.00
N ARG A 263 -31.65 7.53 8.15
CA ARG A 263 -30.87 8.59 8.81
C ARG A 263 -30.89 8.36 10.31
N VAL A 264 -29.92 7.61 10.82
CA VAL A 264 -29.69 7.54 12.27
C VAL A 264 -29.05 8.85 12.70
N SER A 265 -29.86 9.79 13.15
CA SER A 265 -29.39 10.98 13.84
C SER A 265 -28.98 10.55 15.24
N ALA A 266 -27.70 10.31 15.49
CA ALA A 266 -27.24 10.14 16.86
C ALA A 266 -27.54 11.45 17.61
N PRO A 267 -28.26 11.43 18.75
CA PRO A 267 -28.43 12.62 19.55
C PRO A 267 -27.04 13.13 19.93
N ALA A 268 -26.78 14.41 19.66
CA ALA A 268 -25.53 15.05 20.06
C ALA A 268 -25.30 14.76 21.55
N PHE A 269 -24.15 14.17 21.87
CA PHE A 269 -23.72 14.07 23.25
C PHE A 269 -23.70 15.51 23.80
N ILE A 270 -24.67 15.83 24.65
CA ILE A 270 -24.62 17.03 25.47
C ILE A 270 -23.44 16.76 26.41
N VAL A 271 -22.28 17.32 26.06
CA VAL A 271 -21.15 17.40 26.99
C VAL A 271 -21.59 18.39 28.06
N ASP A 272 -22.16 17.84 29.12
CA ASP A 272 -22.57 18.61 30.28
C ASP A 272 -21.34 19.34 30.82
N SER A 273 -21.38 20.66 30.78
CA SER A 273 -20.27 21.56 31.05
C SER A 273 -20.00 21.70 32.55
N LEU A 274 -19.71 20.58 33.23
CA LEU A 274 -19.51 20.53 34.70
C LEU A 274 -18.07 20.27 35.15
N THR A 275 -17.08 20.30 34.25
CA THR A 275 -15.64 20.25 34.65
C THR A 275 -14.91 21.59 34.65
N ARG A 276 -15.58 22.71 34.32
CA ARG A 276 -15.03 24.07 34.54
C ARG A 276 -15.56 24.66 35.84
N ASN A 277 -15.11 24.18 36.99
CA ASN A 277 -15.09 24.98 38.24
C ASN A 277 -14.21 24.43 39.38
N ALA A 278 -13.38 23.40 39.17
CA ALA A 278 -12.52 22.85 40.23
C ALA A 278 -11.08 23.40 40.24
N ARG A 279 -10.77 24.48 39.52
CA ARG A 279 -9.47 25.19 39.61
C ARG A 279 -9.65 26.69 39.72
N ARG A 280 -10.23 27.12 40.83
CA ARG A 280 -10.03 28.46 41.42
C ARG A 280 -10.55 28.43 42.85
N LYS A 281 -9.66 28.11 43.80
CA LYS A 281 -9.51 28.78 45.11
C LYS A 281 -8.55 27.99 46.00
N PHE A 282 -7.55 28.73 46.48
CA PHE A 282 -6.48 28.43 47.45
C PHE A 282 -5.32 27.56 46.95
#